data_AF-A0A7X7KBV4-F1
#
_entry.id   AF-A0A7X7KBV4-F1
#
_cell.length_a   1.000
_cell.length_b   1.000
_cell.length_c   1.000
_cell.angle_alpha   90.00
_cell.angle_beta   90.00
_cell.angle_gamma   90.00
#
_symmetry.space_group_name_H-M   'P 1'
#
loop_
_entity.id
_entity.type
_entity.pdbx_description
1 polymer ?
#
loop_
_entity_poly.entity_id
_entity_poly.type
_entity_poly.pdbx_seq_one_letter_code
_entity_poly.pdbx_strand_id
1 'polypeptide(L)'
;MENRLYIRIRGRVLGPYDREKLHLMARRGQFGRMHEVSEDGVAWQPASTYGELFGDASKLRLSATAGAATLCGDGAGVAGQPPQNFAAKQHRTWTFRQPRTLAIGGTSIAALLFVIVAVWFVKHTYTALRVERERVAAEQAAAEKENLLNALIDSTELVQKAVERARKSANAAEDVATQAHAVCANVKRAAQHARNAASKALEVANDLKRTTEKADHSPAKDVVKTAQLARESDLAASEAENAADYAQKNAEAVENIMAAVEKAARHAKDAADDAARVVDRNNLLANSIEKALDEIDASAVEKGIADAEKTAENAHKAADDADTAAENAVTLVEEAKKAGEKTDMAARNAHAAVTAAEKVAGDLKDSTLNSIRDHEGIAEAVGKVVIGATITTYDGEQFQIAVSSGSSFTITRDGHMLTNKHVVEEYLKLQRARDGKDDFKRKYNATLEEQIWVFVNKEKHDAELIHVSDKTDYAILRVNRRFAKPFRLKAVPERLLDAEVRAVGFPGAATTPFTDREGRLWEFSKNKCHSDVAEVFNDRELQYVMTAGRISQVTEDTATKVKWILHNAGIARGSSGGPLVLQDATVLGVNTLIARDEIGVGAEFYHAIFFGQFRGDIDKHAPGVVWVP
;
A
#
# COMPACT_ATOMS: atom_id res chain seq x y z
N MET A 1 28.21 7.90 -38.35
CA MET A 1 26.99 7.56 -37.56
C MET A 1 27.41 6.64 -36.40
N GLU A 2 28.32 7.08 -35.55
CA GLU A 2 29.14 6.14 -34.78
C GLU A 2 29.18 6.52 -33.30
N ASN A 3 29.13 5.51 -32.44
CA ASN A 3 28.99 5.52 -30.96
C ASN A 3 27.58 5.31 -30.40
N ARG A 4 26.73 4.52 -31.08
CA ARG A 4 25.59 3.90 -30.39
C ARG A 4 25.87 2.43 -30.11
N LEU A 5 25.52 1.98 -28.91
CA LEU A 5 25.79 0.64 -28.39
C LEU A 5 24.46 -0.01 -27.96
N TYR A 6 24.33 -1.30 -28.22
CA TYR A 6 23.29 -2.15 -27.67
C TYR A 6 23.76 -2.75 -26.36
N ILE A 7 22.86 -2.98 -25.42
CA ILE A 7 23.16 -3.67 -24.16
C ILE A 7 22.21 -4.85 -23.95
N ARG A 8 22.71 -5.93 -23.33
CA ARG A 8 21.89 -7.08 -22.95
C ARG A 8 21.91 -7.26 -21.44
N ILE A 9 20.73 -7.16 -20.83
CA ILE A 9 20.53 -7.30 -19.39
C ILE A 9 19.62 -8.52 -19.18
N ARG A 10 20.16 -9.58 -18.59
CA ARG A 10 19.43 -10.84 -18.31
C ARG A 10 18.71 -11.39 -19.55
N GLY A 11 19.40 -11.43 -20.69
CA GLY A 11 18.85 -11.94 -21.96
C GLY A 11 18.07 -10.92 -22.79
N ARG A 12 17.63 -9.79 -22.22
CA ARG A 12 16.88 -8.76 -22.96
C ARG A 12 17.82 -7.76 -23.62
N VAL A 13 17.70 -7.63 -24.94
CA VAL A 13 18.45 -6.65 -25.74
C VAL A 13 17.75 -5.29 -25.70
N LEU A 14 18.49 -4.23 -25.37
CA LEU A 14 18.04 -2.85 -25.27
C LEU A 14 18.99 -1.95 -26.06
N GLY A 15 18.48 -0.86 -26.65
CA GLY A 15 19.27 0.09 -27.44
C GLY A 15 18.80 0.20 -28.90
N PRO A 16 19.54 0.91 -29.75
CA PRO A 16 20.90 1.41 -29.50
C PRO A 16 20.90 2.71 -28.65
N TYR A 17 21.82 2.81 -27.69
CA TYR A 17 22.00 3.96 -26.79
C TYR A 17 23.33 4.67 -27.08
N ASP A 18 23.36 5.99 -26.89
CA ASP A 18 24.64 6.71 -26.87
C ASP A 18 25.45 6.39 -25.59
N ARG A 19 26.75 6.67 -25.64
CA ARG A 19 27.68 6.41 -24.52
C ARG A 19 27.33 7.21 -23.26
N GLU A 20 26.83 8.43 -23.40
CA GLU A 20 26.44 9.28 -22.25
C GLU A 20 25.28 8.69 -21.46
N LYS A 21 24.27 8.16 -22.16
CA LYS A 21 23.14 7.45 -21.57
C LYS A 21 23.60 6.16 -20.90
N LEU A 22 24.53 5.42 -21.49
CA LEU A 22 25.12 4.24 -20.84
C LEU A 22 25.91 4.57 -19.58
N HIS A 23 26.65 5.68 -19.58
CA HIS A 23 27.29 6.21 -18.36
C HIS A 23 26.27 6.56 -17.28
N LEU A 24 25.15 7.20 -17.66
CA LEU A 24 24.08 7.55 -16.73
C LEU A 24 23.41 6.29 -16.15
N MET A 25 23.14 5.28 -17.00
CA MET A 25 22.62 3.98 -16.56
C MET A 25 23.61 3.24 -15.65
N ALA A 26 24.91 3.34 -15.92
CA ALA A 26 25.96 2.78 -15.07
C ALA A 26 26.00 3.45 -13.70
N ARG A 27 25.96 4.78 -13.64
CA ARG A 27 25.90 5.55 -12.40
C ARG A 27 24.65 5.25 -11.57
N ARG A 28 23.52 4.95 -12.21
CA ARG A 28 22.26 4.57 -11.57
C ARG A 28 22.18 3.09 -11.17
N GLY A 29 23.21 2.28 -11.46
CA GLY A 29 23.23 0.85 -11.16
C GLY A 29 22.33 -0.02 -12.05
N GLN A 30 21.76 0.55 -13.11
CA GLN A 30 20.89 -0.18 -14.07
C GLN A 30 21.71 -0.96 -15.09
N PHE A 31 22.92 -0.51 -15.35
CA PHE A 31 23.87 -1.17 -16.24
C PHE A 31 25.18 -1.40 -15.46
N GLY A 32 25.63 -2.64 -15.34
CA GLY A 32 26.79 -3.02 -14.55
C GLY A 32 27.81 -3.77 -15.39
N ARG A 33 29.01 -3.95 -14.85
CA ARG A 33 30.12 -4.67 -15.51
C ARG A 33 29.79 -6.12 -15.89
N MET A 34 28.77 -6.71 -15.26
CA MET A 34 28.29 -8.07 -15.50
C MET A 34 27.31 -8.21 -16.69
N HIS A 35 26.86 -7.10 -17.28
CA HIS A 35 26.00 -7.13 -18.46
C HIS A 35 26.80 -7.28 -19.75
N GLU A 36 26.13 -7.42 -20.89
CA GLU A 36 26.79 -7.49 -22.20
C GLU A 36 26.53 -6.21 -23.00
N VAL A 37 27.49 -5.83 -23.85
CA VAL A 37 27.45 -4.69 -24.77
C VAL A 37 27.77 -5.18 -26.17
N SER A 38 27.15 -4.59 -27.18
CA SER A 38 27.35 -4.91 -28.58
C SER A 38 27.31 -3.64 -29.43
N GLU A 39 28.22 -3.50 -30.38
CA GLU A 39 28.21 -2.39 -31.35
C GLU A 39 27.20 -2.60 -32.48
N ASP A 40 26.92 -3.86 -32.83
CA ASP A 40 26.10 -4.27 -33.97
C ASP A 40 24.77 -4.93 -33.56
N GLY A 41 24.57 -5.17 -32.26
CA GLY A 41 23.42 -5.92 -31.72
C GLY A 41 23.52 -7.44 -31.91
N VAL A 42 24.61 -7.95 -32.48
CA VAL A 42 24.82 -9.36 -32.85
C VAL A 42 25.98 -9.97 -32.07
N ALA A 43 27.13 -9.30 -32.03
CA ALA A 43 28.32 -9.71 -31.30
C ALA A 43 28.34 -9.10 -29.90
N TRP A 44 28.27 -9.95 -28.87
CA TRP A 44 28.13 -9.52 -27.48
C TRP A 44 29.43 -9.71 -26.72
N GLN A 45 29.83 -8.69 -25.97
CA GLN A 45 31.00 -8.72 -25.09
C GLN A 45 30.61 -8.27 -23.68
N PRO A 46 31.25 -8.79 -22.62
CA PRO A 46 31.01 -8.31 -21.26
C PRO A 46 31.24 -6.80 -21.17
N ALA A 47 30.34 -6.06 -20.52
CA ALA A 47 30.42 -4.62 -20.35
C ALA A 47 31.72 -4.17 -19.67
N SER A 48 32.33 -5.03 -18.85
CA SER A 48 33.63 -4.80 -18.24
C SER A 48 34.76 -4.51 -19.23
N THR A 49 34.64 -4.91 -20.51
CA THR A 49 35.62 -4.58 -21.55
C THR A 49 35.57 -3.11 -21.95
N TYR A 50 34.43 -2.43 -21.75
CA TYR A 50 34.23 -1.00 -21.97
C TYR A 50 34.49 -0.24 -20.67
N GLY A 51 35.76 -0.22 -20.24
CA GLY A 51 36.19 0.40 -18.98
C GLY A 51 35.76 1.86 -18.84
N GLU A 52 35.68 2.58 -19.95
CA GLU A 52 35.21 3.96 -20.00
C GLU A 52 33.80 4.11 -19.43
N LEU A 53 32.87 3.19 -19.70
CA LEU A 53 31.45 3.34 -19.31
C LEU A 53 31.24 3.39 -17.79
N PHE A 54 32.18 2.86 -17.00
CA PHE A 54 32.04 2.72 -15.55
C PHE A 54 32.81 3.74 -14.72
N GLY A 55 33.55 4.64 -15.36
CA GLY A 55 34.38 5.65 -14.68
C GLY A 55 35.54 5.06 -13.89
N ASP A 56 36.70 5.71 -13.95
CA ASP A 56 37.86 5.33 -13.13
C ASP A 56 37.58 5.64 -11.66
N ALA A 57 37.17 4.64 -10.88
CA ALA A 57 37.08 4.74 -9.41
C ALA A 57 38.42 5.14 -8.77
N SER A 58 39.54 4.93 -9.47
CA SER A 58 40.89 5.36 -9.09
C SER A 58 41.09 6.88 -9.15
N LYS A 59 40.40 7.61 -10.05
CA LYS A 59 40.54 9.08 -10.14
C LYS A 59 39.76 9.83 -9.07
N LEU A 60 38.69 9.24 -8.52
CA LEU A 60 37.90 9.85 -7.44
C LEU A 60 38.54 9.71 -6.05
N ARG A 61 39.54 8.84 -5.87
CA ARG A 61 40.25 8.66 -4.57
C ARG A 61 41.43 9.61 -4.35
N LEU A 62 41.98 10.22 -5.40
CA LEU A 62 43.13 11.13 -5.31
C LEU A 62 42.78 12.56 -4.86
N SER A 63 41.49 12.92 -4.76
CA SER A 63 41.07 14.26 -4.31
C SER A 63 40.66 14.32 -2.83
N ALA A 64 40.59 13.19 -2.12
CA ALA A 64 40.05 13.13 -0.76
C ALA A 64 41.11 12.92 0.34
N THR A 65 42.40 12.80 0.00
CA THR A 65 43.48 12.46 0.95
C THR A 65 44.34 13.64 1.40
N ALA A 66 43.99 14.89 1.04
CA ALA A 66 44.76 16.07 1.42
C ALA A 66 44.33 16.77 2.73
N GLY A 67 43.37 16.23 3.49
CA GLY A 67 42.71 16.99 4.57
C GLY A 67 42.71 16.43 6.00
N ALA A 68 43.23 15.23 6.27
CA ALA A 68 43.01 14.60 7.58
C ALA A 68 44.26 13.90 8.11
N ALA A 69 45.20 14.67 8.65
CA ALA A 69 46.30 14.15 9.45
C ALA A 69 46.73 15.18 10.51
N THR A 70 45.93 15.37 11.55
CA THR A 70 46.41 15.86 12.86
C THR A 70 45.43 15.45 13.95
N LEU A 71 45.98 14.95 15.08
CA LEU A 71 45.34 14.59 16.36
C LEU A 71 44.99 13.10 16.55
N CYS A 72 46.03 12.29 16.79
CA CYS A 72 45.95 11.18 17.74
C CYS A 72 46.68 11.62 19.02
N GLY A 73 45.95 11.65 20.14
CA GLY A 73 46.49 11.85 21.47
C GLY A 73 46.07 10.67 22.35
N ASP A 74 47.08 10.01 22.92
CA ASP A 74 47.02 8.89 23.85
C ASP A 74 46.28 9.22 25.15
N GLY A 75 45.70 8.20 25.77
CA GLY A 75 45.13 8.29 27.13
C GLY A 75 44.83 6.92 27.72
N ALA A 76 45.80 6.39 28.46
CA ALA A 76 45.77 5.10 29.12
C ALA A 76 44.98 5.12 30.46
N GLY A 77 44.34 3.98 30.76
CA GLY A 77 44.28 3.34 32.09
C GLY A 77 43.44 3.97 33.20
N VAL A 78 42.64 3.15 33.88
CA VAL A 78 42.62 2.93 35.35
C VAL A 78 41.51 1.95 35.71
N ALA A 79 41.87 0.93 36.49
CA ALA A 79 41.00 -0.09 37.08
C ALA A 79 40.46 0.36 38.45
N GLY A 80 39.30 -0.14 38.88
CA GLY A 80 38.86 0.02 40.27
C GLY A 80 37.42 -0.42 40.60
N GLN A 81 37.30 -1.67 41.08
CA GLN A 81 36.40 -2.24 42.11
C GLN A 81 34.85 -2.01 42.18
N PRO A 82 34.10 -3.00 42.75
CA PRO A 82 32.64 -2.97 42.88
C PRO A 82 32.16 -2.51 44.28
N PRO A 83 30.92 -2.01 44.44
CA PRO A 83 30.37 -1.77 45.77
C PRO A 83 29.46 -2.89 46.28
N GLN A 84 29.43 -2.94 47.60
CA GLN A 84 28.80 -3.93 48.49
C GLN A 84 27.33 -3.60 48.81
N ASN A 85 26.65 -4.63 49.31
CA ASN A 85 25.32 -4.64 49.94
C ASN A 85 25.16 -3.69 51.14
N PHE A 86 23.99 -3.05 51.29
CA PHE A 86 23.27 -2.71 52.55
C PHE A 86 21.78 -2.50 52.20
N ALA A 87 20.83 -3.34 52.66
CA ALA A 87 20.13 -3.37 53.96
C ALA A 87 18.98 -2.33 54.15
N ALA A 88 17.75 -2.84 53.99
CA ALA A 88 16.56 -2.77 54.87
C ALA A 88 16.03 -1.47 55.55
N LYS A 89 14.69 -1.35 55.44
CA LYS A 89 13.65 -0.79 56.36
C LYS A 89 13.48 0.74 56.49
N GLN A 90 12.26 1.23 56.23
CA GLN A 90 11.23 1.53 57.25
C GLN A 90 9.95 2.15 56.61
N HIS A 91 8.77 1.61 56.97
CA HIS A 91 7.46 2.22 56.70
C HIS A 91 7.15 3.29 57.76
N ARG A 92 6.69 4.48 57.33
CA ARG A 92 6.04 5.49 58.20
C ARG A 92 4.62 5.76 57.71
N THR A 93 3.66 5.55 58.59
CA THR A 93 2.25 5.91 58.45
C THR A 93 2.03 7.38 58.84
N TRP A 94 1.22 8.10 58.07
CA TRP A 94 0.77 9.47 58.34
C TRP A 94 -0.64 9.45 58.92
N THR A 95 -0.86 10.10 60.06
CA THR A 95 -2.19 10.37 60.61
C THR A 95 -2.56 11.83 60.40
N PHE A 96 -3.74 12.04 59.82
CA PHE A 96 -4.32 13.34 59.48
C PHE A 96 -5.08 13.91 60.69
N ARG A 97 -4.77 15.15 61.09
CA ARG A 97 -5.40 15.84 62.22
C ARG A 97 -6.15 17.07 61.68
N GLN A 98 -7.47 17.12 61.87
CA GLN A 98 -8.31 18.26 61.48
C GLN A 98 -8.15 19.46 62.44
N PRO A 99 -8.23 20.72 61.96
CA PRO A 99 -8.44 21.87 62.82
C PRO A 99 -9.92 22.28 62.87
N ARG A 100 -10.27 22.80 64.05
CA ARG A 100 -11.59 23.27 64.48
C ARG A 100 -11.96 24.62 63.86
N THR A 101 -13.28 24.76 63.73
CA THR A 101 -14.11 25.93 63.45
C THR A 101 -13.79 27.18 64.27
N LEU A 102 -13.76 28.35 63.61
CA LEU A 102 -13.96 29.65 64.27
C LEU A 102 -14.56 30.70 63.32
N ALA A 103 -15.45 31.51 63.89
CA ALA A 103 -15.97 32.82 63.48
C ALA A 103 -16.95 32.91 62.29
N ILE A 104 -18.24 32.90 62.66
CA ILE A 104 -19.38 33.41 61.91
C ILE A 104 -19.35 34.95 61.98
N GLY A 105 -19.40 35.63 60.84
CA GLY A 105 -19.53 37.09 60.80
C GLY A 105 -19.33 37.77 59.43
N GLY A 106 -18.75 37.08 58.44
CA GLY A 106 -18.50 37.64 57.10
C GLY A 106 -18.96 36.77 55.92
N THR A 107 -19.60 35.63 56.17
CA THR A 107 -19.90 34.61 55.15
C THR A 107 -21.07 34.96 54.24
N SER A 108 -21.96 35.88 54.61
CA SER A 108 -23.19 36.15 53.86
C SER A 108 -22.95 36.85 52.52
N ILE A 109 -21.97 37.75 52.43
CA ILE A 109 -21.64 38.46 51.18
C ILE A 109 -20.81 37.56 50.25
N ALA A 110 -19.83 36.83 50.81
CA ALA A 110 -19.02 35.89 50.03
C ALA A 110 -19.86 34.74 49.47
N ALA A 111 -20.82 34.21 50.23
CA ALA A 111 -21.75 33.18 49.75
C ALA A 111 -22.68 33.72 48.65
N LEU A 112 -23.18 34.96 48.78
CA LEU A 112 -24.01 35.58 47.74
C LEU A 112 -23.22 35.82 46.45
N LEU A 113 -21.99 36.34 46.55
CA LEU A 113 -21.09 36.51 45.41
C LEU A 113 -20.75 35.17 44.76
N PHE A 114 -20.52 34.12 45.56
CA PHE A 114 -20.26 32.78 45.05
C PHE A 114 -21.45 32.22 44.28
N VAL A 115 -22.68 32.44 44.75
CA VAL A 115 -23.91 32.03 44.04
C VAL A 115 -24.08 32.82 42.74
N ILE A 116 -23.83 34.14 42.75
CA ILE A 116 -23.91 34.97 41.53
C ILE A 116 -22.87 34.51 40.49
N VAL A 117 -21.63 34.27 40.92
CA VAL A 117 -20.56 33.75 40.05
C VAL A 117 -20.89 32.35 39.54
N ALA A 118 -21.46 31.47 40.37
CA ALA A 118 -21.86 30.13 39.96
C ALA A 118 -23.00 30.17 38.93
N VAL A 119 -24.02 31.01 39.12
CA VAL A 119 -25.13 31.17 38.16
C VAL A 119 -24.63 31.79 36.85
N TRP A 120 -23.74 32.79 36.93
CA TRP A 120 -23.09 33.36 35.75
C TRP A 120 -22.27 32.31 35.00
N PHE A 121 -21.47 31.52 35.71
CA PHE A 121 -20.66 30.44 35.14
C PHE A 121 -21.52 29.34 34.49
N VAL A 122 -22.64 28.94 35.12
CA VAL A 122 -23.58 27.96 34.55
C VAL A 122 -24.25 28.51 33.30
N LYS A 123 -24.67 29.78 33.30
CA LYS A 123 -25.27 30.42 32.11
C LYS A 123 -24.25 30.53 30.96
N HIS A 124 -23.00 30.82 31.28
CA HIS A 124 -21.95 30.98 30.27
C HIS A 124 -21.49 29.62 29.69
N THR A 125 -21.34 28.61 30.54
CA THR A 125 -21.06 27.24 30.09
C THR A 125 -22.21 26.64 29.29
N TYR A 126 -23.47 26.91 29.66
CA TYR A 126 -24.63 26.46 28.90
C TYR A 126 -24.72 27.11 27.51
N THR A 127 -24.45 28.41 27.40
CA THR A 127 -24.43 29.11 26.11
C THR A 127 -23.28 28.65 25.22
N ALA A 128 -22.08 28.46 25.78
CA ALA A 128 -20.95 27.88 25.06
C ALA A 128 -21.24 26.45 24.57
N LEU A 129 -21.87 25.61 25.40
CA LEU A 129 -22.28 24.25 25.01
C LEU A 129 -23.36 24.23 23.93
N ARG A 130 -24.26 25.21 23.92
CA ARG A 130 -25.29 25.31 22.87
C ARG A 130 -24.67 25.72 21.53
N VAL A 131 -23.81 26.73 21.51
CA VAL A 131 -23.08 27.15 20.30
C VAL A 131 -22.22 26.00 19.76
N GLU A 132 -21.55 25.25 20.64
CA GLU A 132 -20.74 24.11 20.21
C GLU A 132 -21.62 22.96 19.65
N ARG A 133 -22.82 22.73 20.18
CA ARG A 133 -23.76 21.75 19.60
C ARG A 133 -24.27 22.18 18.23
N GLU A 134 -24.61 23.45 18.05
CA GLU A 134 -25.08 23.98 16.77
C GLU A 134 -23.94 23.97 15.73
N ARG A 135 -22.71 24.28 16.14
CA ARG A 135 -21.49 24.16 15.32
C ARG A 135 -21.22 22.71 14.91
N VAL A 136 -21.25 21.77 15.84
CA VAL A 136 -21.07 20.34 15.56
C VAL A 136 -22.16 19.80 14.64
N ALA A 137 -23.42 20.23 14.80
CA ALA A 137 -24.50 19.84 13.90
C ALA A 137 -24.31 20.39 12.48
N ALA A 138 -23.85 21.63 12.34
CA ALA A 138 -23.51 22.22 11.04
C ALA A 138 -22.30 21.52 10.38
N GLU A 139 -21.26 21.19 11.15
CA GLU A 139 -20.10 20.42 10.69
C GLU A 139 -20.50 19.00 10.27
N GLN A 140 -21.42 18.34 10.99
CA GLN A 140 -21.97 17.03 10.60
C GLN A 140 -22.77 17.10 9.31
N ALA A 141 -23.64 18.10 9.13
CA ALA A 141 -24.40 18.30 7.91
C ALA A 141 -23.50 18.61 6.69
N ALA A 142 -22.43 19.40 6.90
CA ALA A 142 -21.44 19.66 5.86
C ALA A 142 -20.66 18.39 5.48
N ALA A 143 -20.25 17.58 6.46
CA ALA A 143 -19.58 16.31 6.22
C ALA A 143 -20.48 15.28 5.51
N GLU A 144 -21.77 15.23 5.86
CA GLU A 144 -22.75 14.38 5.17
C GLU A 144 -22.93 14.79 3.70
N LYS A 145 -22.99 16.10 3.42
CA LYS A 145 -23.03 16.62 2.05
C LYS A 145 -21.77 16.27 1.25
N GLU A 146 -20.59 16.39 1.86
CA GLU A 146 -19.31 16.02 1.23
C GLU A 146 -19.24 14.50 0.95
N ASN A 147 -19.71 13.66 1.88
CA ASN A 147 -19.80 12.22 1.68
C ASN A 147 -20.75 11.85 0.52
N LEU A 148 -21.91 12.51 0.41
CA LEU A 148 -22.83 12.31 -0.71
C LEU A 148 -22.22 12.75 -2.05
N LEU A 149 -21.47 13.85 -2.06
CA LEU A 149 -20.77 14.32 -3.25
C LEU A 149 -19.68 13.34 -3.70
N ASN A 150 -18.89 12.82 -2.76
CA ASN A 150 -17.87 11.80 -3.05
C ASN A 150 -18.49 10.50 -3.55
N ALA A 151 -19.61 10.05 -2.95
CA ALA A 151 -20.35 8.89 -3.44
C ALA A 151 -20.87 9.09 -4.88
N LEU A 152 -21.27 10.31 -5.25
CA LEU A 152 -21.66 10.64 -6.62
C LEU A 152 -20.45 10.55 -7.58
N ILE A 153 -19.31 11.11 -7.19
CA ILE A 153 -18.06 11.05 -7.98
C ILE A 153 -17.65 9.59 -8.23
N ASP A 154 -17.62 8.77 -7.18
CA ASP A 154 -17.28 7.34 -7.27
C ASP A 154 -18.25 6.58 -8.18
N SER A 155 -19.55 6.89 -8.09
CA SER A 155 -20.58 6.29 -8.97
C SER A 155 -20.38 6.65 -10.44
N THR A 156 -19.83 7.84 -10.71
CA THR A 156 -19.56 8.33 -12.07
C THR A 156 -18.37 7.58 -12.68
N GLU A 157 -17.34 7.32 -11.88
CA GLU A 157 -16.18 6.52 -12.30
C GLU A 157 -16.57 5.06 -12.59
N LEU A 158 -17.47 4.48 -11.78
CA LEU A 158 -18.01 3.14 -12.03
C LEU A 158 -18.78 3.05 -13.35
N VAL A 159 -19.58 4.08 -13.69
CA VAL A 159 -20.26 4.16 -15.00
C VAL A 159 -19.24 4.23 -16.14
N GLN A 160 -18.22 5.07 -16.02
CA GLN A 160 -17.18 5.18 -17.06
C GLN A 160 -16.47 3.84 -17.29
N LYS A 161 -16.10 3.13 -16.21
CA LYS A 161 -15.50 1.79 -16.28
C LYS A 161 -16.44 0.77 -16.93
N ALA A 162 -17.73 0.81 -16.62
CA ALA A 162 -18.73 -0.07 -17.25
C ALA A 162 -18.87 0.20 -18.75
N VAL A 163 -18.94 1.47 -19.15
CA VAL A 163 -18.99 1.89 -20.56
C VAL A 163 -17.72 1.46 -21.32
N GLU A 164 -16.55 1.59 -20.71
CA GLU A 164 -15.29 1.18 -21.35
C GLU A 164 -15.23 -0.36 -21.55
N ARG A 165 -15.71 -1.14 -20.58
CA ARG A 165 -15.83 -2.60 -20.72
C ARG A 165 -16.80 -2.97 -21.85
N ALA A 166 -17.96 -2.34 -21.90
CA ALA A 166 -18.95 -2.56 -22.97
C ALA A 166 -18.33 -2.24 -24.35
N ARG A 167 -17.58 -1.14 -24.46
CA ARG A 167 -16.88 -0.77 -25.69
C ARG A 167 -15.81 -1.79 -26.11
N LYS A 168 -15.00 -2.29 -25.15
CA LYS A 168 -14.01 -3.35 -25.44
C LYS A 168 -14.66 -4.63 -25.92
N SER A 169 -15.78 -5.04 -25.30
CA SER A 169 -16.55 -6.20 -25.74
C SER A 169 -17.16 -6.01 -27.13
N ALA A 170 -17.66 -4.81 -27.45
CA ALA A 170 -18.19 -4.49 -28.78
C ALA A 170 -17.10 -4.57 -29.86
N ASN A 171 -15.93 -3.98 -29.62
CA ASN A 171 -14.80 -4.05 -30.56
C ASN A 171 -14.34 -5.51 -30.77
N ALA A 172 -14.27 -6.31 -29.70
CA ALA A 172 -13.92 -7.72 -29.82
C ALA A 172 -14.95 -8.51 -30.65
N ALA A 173 -16.23 -8.18 -30.55
CA ALA A 173 -17.27 -8.79 -31.38
C ALA A 173 -17.12 -8.40 -32.88
N GLU A 174 -16.73 -7.16 -33.16
CA GLU A 174 -16.46 -6.68 -34.53
C GLU A 174 -15.25 -7.38 -35.16
N ASP A 175 -14.17 -7.59 -34.38
CA ASP A 175 -13.00 -8.34 -34.83
C ASP A 175 -13.36 -9.79 -35.18
N VAL A 176 -14.15 -10.45 -34.33
CA VAL A 176 -14.62 -11.82 -34.56
C VAL A 176 -15.54 -11.89 -35.78
N ALA A 177 -16.43 -10.91 -35.98
CA ALA A 177 -17.29 -10.85 -37.17
C ALA A 177 -16.45 -10.68 -38.46
N THR A 178 -15.39 -9.87 -38.40
CA THR A 178 -14.46 -9.67 -39.52
C THR A 178 -13.72 -10.97 -39.87
N GLN A 179 -13.25 -11.71 -38.85
CA GLN A 179 -12.63 -13.03 -39.04
C GLN A 179 -13.63 -14.05 -39.64
N ALA A 180 -14.87 -14.07 -39.16
CA ALA A 180 -15.91 -14.94 -39.69
C ALA A 180 -16.22 -14.66 -41.17
N HIS A 181 -16.26 -13.38 -41.57
CA HIS A 181 -16.42 -12.99 -42.97
C HIS A 181 -15.26 -13.49 -43.85
N ALA A 182 -14.02 -13.37 -43.38
CA ALA A 182 -12.85 -13.87 -44.10
C ALA A 182 -12.88 -15.40 -44.28
N VAL A 183 -13.29 -16.14 -43.24
CA VAL A 183 -13.42 -17.60 -43.32
C VAL A 183 -14.55 -18.01 -44.27
N CYS A 184 -15.71 -17.36 -44.22
CA CYS A 184 -16.80 -17.59 -45.18
C CYS A 184 -16.35 -17.37 -46.63
N ALA A 185 -15.53 -16.35 -46.90
CA ALA A 185 -14.96 -16.12 -48.23
C ALA A 185 -14.02 -17.25 -48.66
N ASN A 186 -13.22 -17.80 -47.75
CA ASN A 186 -12.35 -18.95 -48.02
C ASN A 186 -13.14 -20.23 -48.30
N VAL A 187 -14.19 -20.50 -47.52
CA VAL A 187 -15.06 -21.67 -47.74
C VAL A 187 -15.76 -21.60 -49.09
N LYS A 188 -16.25 -20.41 -49.50
CA LYS A 188 -16.84 -20.22 -50.83
C LYS A 188 -15.83 -20.51 -51.96
N ARG A 189 -14.58 -20.05 -51.81
CA ARG A 189 -13.51 -20.34 -52.78
C ARG A 189 -13.18 -21.83 -52.85
N ALA A 190 -13.06 -22.50 -51.70
CA ALA A 190 -12.82 -23.93 -51.62
C ALA A 190 -13.94 -24.75 -52.28
N ALA A 191 -15.21 -24.42 -51.99
CA ALA A 191 -16.37 -25.07 -52.58
C ALA A 191 -16.42 -24.88 -54.11
N GLN A 192 -16.06 -23.70 -54.62
CA GLN A 192 -15.98 -23.46 -56.06
C GLN A 192 -14.85 -24.28 -56.71
N HIS A 193 -13.69 -24.38 -56.07
CA HIS A 193 -12.60 -25.24 -56.55
C HIS A 193 -13.02 -26.71 -56.60
N ALA A 194 -13.69 -27.21 -55.56
CA ALA A 194 -14.19 -28.59 -55.52
C ALA A 194 -15.21 -28.86 -56.64
N ARG A 195 -16.14 -27.92 -56.90
CA ARG A 195 -17.08 -28.03 -58.03
C ARG A 195 -16.37 -28.07 -59.38
N ASN A 196 -15.38 -27.22 -59.59
CA ASN A 196 -14.60 -27.20 -60.83
C ASN A 196 -13.82 -28.51 -61.02
N ALA A 197 -13.21 -29.05 -59.96
CA ALA A 197 -12.51 -30.33 -59.99
C ALA A 197 -13.46 -31.50 -60.31
N ALA A 198 -14.63 -31.56 -59.65
CA ALA A 198 -15.64 -32.58 -59.91
C ALA A 198 -16.18 -32.52 -61.34
N SER A 199 -16.41 -31.32 -61.88
CA SER A 199 -16.83 -31.14 -63.28
C SER A 199 -15.78 -31.67 -64.26
N LYS A 200 -14.49 -31.39 -64.00
CA LYS A 200 -13.37 -31.87 -64.82
C LYS A 200 -13.23 -33.40 -64.76
N ALA A 201 -13.36 -33.99 -63.56
CA ALA A 201 -13.35 -35.44 -63.39
C ALA A 201 -14.49 -36.12 -64.17
N LEU A 202 -15.70 -35.53 -64.16
CA LEU A 202 -16.84 -36.03 -64.92
C LEU A 202 -16.61 -35.94 -66.44
N GLU A 203 -15.97 -34.88 -66.91
CA GLU A 203 -15.59 -34.72 -68.32
C GLU A 203 -14.60 -35.81 -68.76
N VAL A 204 -13.54 -36.03 -67.98
CA VAL A 204 -12.54 -37.10 -68.23
C VAL A 204 -13.19 -38.49 -68.23
N ALA A 205 -14.09 -38.76 -67.28
CA ALA A 205 -14.80 -40.04 -67.20
C ALA A 205 -15.71 -40.29 -68.42
N ASN A 206 -16.40 -39.26 -68.90
CA ASN A 206 -17.24 -39.35 -70.10
C ASN A 206 -16.40 -39.55 -71.37
N ASP A 207 -15.25 -38.88 -71.47
CA ASP A 207 -14.33 -39.07 -72.59
C ASP A 207 -13.70 -40.47 -72.58
N LEU A 208 -13.29 -40.97 -71.42
CA LEU A 208 -12.83 -42.34 -71.25
C LEU A 208 -13.87 -43.34 -71.76
N LYS A 209 -15.13 -43.18 -71.31
CA LYS A 209 -16.26 -44.02 -71.75
C LYS A 209 -16.44 -44.00 -73.27
N ARG A 210 -16.40 -42.82 -73.89
CA ARG A 210 -16.50 -42.67 -75.36
C ARG A 210 -15.34 -43.32 -76.11
N THR A 211 -14.13 -43.28 -75.57
CA THR A 211 -12.98 -43.99 -76.17
C THR A 211 -13.11 -45.51 -76.04
N THR A 212 -13.55 -46.03 -74.89
CA THR A 212 -13.78 -47.47 -74.72
C THR A 212 -14.88 -48.00 -75.65
N GLU A 213 -15.94 -47.23 -75.89
CA GLU A 213 -17.02 -47.62 -76.81
C GLU A 213 -16.60 -47.59 -78.29
N LYS A 214 -15.49 -46.90 -78.65
CA LYS A 214 -14.99 -46.80 -80.04
C LYS A 214 -13.84 -47.76 -80.38
N ALA A 215 -13.30 -48.48 -79.41
CA ALA A 215 -12.05 -49.24 -79.55
C ALA A 215 -12.14 -50.56 -80.36
N ASP A 216 -13.27 -50.86 -81.01
CA ASP A 216 -13.51 -52.16 -81.65
C ASP A 216 -12.64 -52.47 -82.90
N HIS A 217 -11.82 -51.54 -83.43
CA HIS A 217 -11.21 -51.72 -84.76
C HIS A 217 -9.69 -51.42 -84.91
N SER A 218 -8.92 -51.10 -83.85
CA SER A 218 -7.45 -50.95 -83.97
C SER A 218 -6.67 -51.02 -82.63
N PRO A 219 -6.09 -52.19 -82.26
CA PRO A 219 -5.68 -52.48 -80.88
C PRO A 219 -4.43 -51.77 -80.33
N ALA A 220 -3.57 -51.13 -81.14
CA ALA A 220 -2.27 -50.65 -80.65
C ALA A 220 -2.26 -49.17 -80.18
N LYS A 221 -2.97 -48.27 -80.85
CA LYS A 221 -3.01 -46.84 -80.48
C LYS A 221 -4.00 -46.57 -79.33
N ASP A 222 -5.02 -47.40 -79.19
CA ASP A 222 -6.08 -47.21 -78.20
C ASP A 222 -5.64 -47.60 -76.78
N VAL A 223 -4.64 -48.47 -76.63
CA VAL A 223 -4.11 -48.89 -75.32
C VAL A 223 -3.37 -47.75 -74.61
N VAL A 224 -2.55 -46.97 -75.34
CA VAL A 224 -1.80 -45.84 -74.76
C VAL A 224 -2.74 -44.71 -74.33
N LYS A 225 -3.74 -44.40 -75.17
CA LYS A 225 -4.73 -43.36 -74.85
C LYS A 225 -5.61 -43.76 -73.66
N THR A 226 -6.04 -45.02 -73.60
CA THR A 226 -6.81 -45.55 -72.46
C THR A 226 -5.99 -45.53 -71.17
N ALA A 227 -4.70 -45.90 -71.21
CA ALA A 227 -3.82 -45.84 -70.04
C ALA A 227 -3.55 -44.40 -69.56
N GLN A 228 -3.44 -43.44 -70.47
CA GLN A 228 -3.32 -42.02 -70.11
C GLN A 228 -4.60 -41.50 -69.45
N LEU A 229 -5.77 -41.77 -70.03
CA LEU A 229 -7.06 -41.36 -69.47
C LEU A 229 -7.35 -42.02 -68.11
N ALA A 230 -6.89 -43.27 -67.89
CA ALA A 230 -6.97 -43.92 -66.59
C ALA A 230 -6.12 -43.20 -65.52
N ARG A 231 -4.88 -42.81 -65.86
CA ARG A 231 -4.04 -42.02 -64.94
C ARG A 231 -4.62 -40.63 -64.65
N GLU A 232 -5.19 -39.98 -65.66
CA GLU A 232 -5.87 -38.69 -65.48
C GLU A 232 -7.13 -38.82 -64.60
N SER A 233 -7.86 -39.94 -64.72
CA SER A 233 -8.98 -40.28 -63.84
C SER A 233 -8.53 -40.52 -62.39
N ASP A 234 -7.46 -41.28 -62.18
CA ASP A 234 -6.93 -41.54 -60.82
C ASP A 234 -6.43 -40.25 -60.16
N LEU A 235 -5.74 -39.39 -60.91
CA LEU A 235 -5.31 -38.07 -60.42
C LEU A 235 -6.51 -37.18 -60.08
N ALA A 236 -7.53 -37.14 -60.94
CA ALA A 236 -8.75 -36.36 -60.69
C ALA A 236 -9.52 -36.88 -59.48
N ALA A 237 -9.54 -38.19 -59.24
CA ALA A 237 -10.14 -38.79 -58.05
C ALA A 237 -9.38 -38.39 -56.77
N SER A 238 -8.04 -38.43 -56.80
CA SER A 238 -7.22 -37.98 -55.66
C SER A 238 -7.36 -36.48 -55.38
N GLU A 239 -7.43 -35.64 -56.43
CA GLU A 239 -7.70 -34.21 -56.28
C GLU A 239 -9.09 -33.95 -55.67
N ALA A 240 -10.10 -34.74 -56.06
CA ALA A 240 -11.45 -34.64 -55.51
C ALA A 240 -11.51 -35.06 -54.03
N GLU A 241 -10.78 -36.11 -53.64
CA GLU A 241 -10.68 -36.57 -52.25
C GLU A 241 -9.99 -35.51 -51.37
N ASN A 242 -8.87 -34.95 -51.83
CA ASN A 242 -8.17 -33.86 -51.13
C ASN A 242 -9.06 -32.60 -51.01
N ALA A 243 -9.84 -32.28 -52.04
CA ALA A 243 -10.79 -31.17 -51.99
C ALA A 243 -11.93 -31.42 -51.00
N ALA A 244 -12.38 -32.67 -50.85
CA ALA A 244 -13.40 -33.06 -49.88
C ALA A 244 -12.88 -32.97 -48.44
N ASP A 245 -11.68 -33.49 -48.15
CA ASP A 245 -11.03 -33.36 -46.83
C ASP A 245 -10.79 -31.88 -46.46
N TYR A 246 -10.33 -31.07 -47.42
CA TYR A 246 -10.18 -29.63 -47.21
C TYR A 246 -11.51 -28.91 -46.97
N ALA A 247 -12.59 -29.33 -47.65
CA ALA A 247 -13.93 -28.78 -47.41
C ALA A 247 -14.46 -29.16 -46.01
N GLN A 248 -14.23 -30.40 -45.57
CA GLN A 248 -14.62 -30.87 -44.24
C GLN A 248 -13.90 -30.09 -43.13
N LYS A 249 -12.57 -29.93 -43.20
CA LYS A 249 -11.80 -29.14 -42.22
C LYS A 249 -12.26 -27.68 -42.14
N ASN A 250 -12.64 -27.10 -43.28
CA ASN A 250 -13.19 -25.74 -43.30
C ASN A 250 -14.60 -25.66 -42.70
N ALA A 251 -15.43 -26.70 -42.85
CA ALA A 251 -16.75 -26.75 -42.22
C ALA A 251 -16.63 -26.81 -40.69
N GLU A 252 -15.72 -27.63 -40.15
CA GLU A 252 -15.41 -27.68 -38.71
C GLU A 252 -14.87 -26.34 -38.20
N ALA A 253 -14.01 -25.67 -38.97
CA ALA A 253 -13.51 -24.35 -38.62
C ALA A 253 -14.64 -23.29 -38.55
N VAL A 254 -15.60 -23.34 -39.47
CA VAL A 254 -16.78 -22.45 -39.46
C VAL A 254 -17.64 -22.70 -38.22
N GLU A 255 -17.89 -23.96 -37.86
CA GLU A 255 -18.67 -24.31 -36.67
C GLU A 255 -18.02 -23.78 -35.38
N ASN A 256 -16.70 -23.95 -35.24
CA ASN A 256 -15.94 -23.42 -34.10
C ASN A 256 -16.00 -21.88 -34.03
N ILE A 257 -15.93 -21.19 -35.17
CA ILE A 257 -16.04 -19.72 -35.23
C ILE A 257 -17.46 -19.28 -34.88
N MET A 258 -18.49 -19.95 -35.36
CA MET A 258 -19.88 -19.64 -35.02
C MET A 258 -20.15 -19.80 -33.52
N ALA A 259 -19.61 -20.84 -32.89
CA ALA A 259 -19.69 -21.03 -31.45
C ALA A 259 -18.96 -19.89 -30.68
N ALA A 260 -17.80 -19.43 -31.19
CA ALA A 260 -17.07 -18.30 -30.61
C ALA A 260 -17.83 -16.97 -30.76
N VAL A 261 -18.44 -16.71 -31.92
CA VAL A 261 -19.31 -15.54 -32.18
C VAL A 261 -20.48 -15.53 -31.20
N GLU A 262 -21.16 -16.68 -31.03
CA GLU A 262 -22.32 -16.78 -30.14
C GLU A 262 -21.92 -16.55 -28.67
N LYS A 263 -20.75 -17.06 -28.25
CA LYS A 263 -20.19 -16.79 -26.91
C LYS A 263 -19.86 -15.31 -26.72
N ALA A 264 -19.24 -14.66 -27.71
CA ALA A 264 -18.92 -13.23 -27.66
C ALA A 264 -20.21 -12.38 -27.60
N ALA A 265 -21.23 -12.74 -28.38
CA ALA A 265 -22.54 -12.07 -28.36
C ALA A 265 -23.23 -12.17 -27.00
N ARG A 266 -23.17 -13.33 -26.33
CA ARG A 266 -23.66 -13.49 -24.95
C ARG A 266 -22.94 -12.57 -23.97
N HIS A 267 -21.61 -12.56 -23.99
CA HIS A 267 -20.83 -11.68 -23.10
C HIS A 267 -21.10 -10.19 -23.36
N ALA A 268 -21.29 -9.79 -24.62
CA ALA A 268 -21.63 -8.42 -24.96
C ALA A 268 -23.02 -8.02 -24.43
N LYS A 269 -23.99 -8.94 -24.50
CA LYS A 269 -25.33 -8.75 -23.93
C LYS A 269 -25.28 -8.63 -22.40
N ASP A 270 -24.56 -9.53 -21.72
CA ASP A 270 -24.43 -9.49 -20.26
C ASP A 270 -23.79 -8.18 -19.79
N ALA A 271 -22.75 -7.71 -20.50
CA ALA A 271 -22.12 -6.42 -20.22
C ALA A 271 -23.05 -5.21 -20.44
N ALA A 272 -23.94 -5.28 -21.43
CA ALA A 272 -24.94 -4.25 -21.68
C ALA A 272 -26.03 -4.23 -20.58
N ASP A 273 -26.48 -5.40 -20.16
CA ASP A 273 -27.46 -5.54 -19.06
C ASP A 273 -26.87 -5.04 -17.74
N ASP A 274 -25.59 -5.33 -17.45
CA ASP A 274 -24.89 -4.79 -16.28
C ASP A 274 -24.76 -3.26 -16.34
N ALA A 275 -24.42 -2.70 -17.50
CA ALA A 275 -24.35 -1.25 -17.68
C ALA A 275 -25.71 -0.58 -17.44
N ALA A 276 -26.80 -1.17 -17.94
CA ALA A 276 -28.16 -0.68 -17.71
C ALA A 276 -28.51 -0.66 -16.20
N ARG A 277 -28.17 -1.74 -15.46
CA ARG A 277 -28.40 -1.80 -14.00
C ARG A 277 -27.62 -0.73 -13.23
N VAL A 278 -26.41 -0.38 -13.67
CA VAL A 278 -25.62 0.69 -13.04
C VAL A 278 -26.28 2.05 -13.30
N VAL A 279 -26.76 2.31 -14.51
CA VAL A 279 -27.49 3.54 -14.85
C VAL A 279 -28.75 3.68 -14.01
N ASP A 280 -29.56 2.62 -13.88
CA ASP A 280 -30.77 2.63 -13.06
C ASP A 280 -30.48 2.93 -11.58
N ARG A 281 -29.39 2.34 -11.04
CA ARG A 281 -28.96 2.60 -9.66
C ARG A 281 -28.54 4.05 -9.46
N ASN A 282 -27.83 4.62 -10.42
CA ASN A 282 -27.42 6.03 -10.36
C ASN A 282 -28.59 6.99 -10.46
N ASN A 283 -29.61 6.66 -11.27
CA ASN A 283 -30.85 7.45 -11.31
C ASN A 283 -31.59 7.41 -9.96
N LEU A 284 -31.65 6.25 -9.30
CA LEU A 284 -32.23 6.13 -7.95
C LEU A 284 -31.45 6.95 -6.91
N LEU A 285 -30.11 6.94 -7.00
CA LEU A 285 -29.25 7.72 -6.11
C LEU A 285 -29.45 9.22 -6.35
N ALA A 286 -29.51 9.66 -7.61
CA ALA A 286 -29.75 11.06 -7.97
C ALA A 286 -31.09 11.56 -7.41
N ASN A 287 -32.17 10.79 -7.57
CA ASN A 287 -33.48 11.12 -7.00
C ASN A 287 -33.45 11.17 -5.47
N SER A 288 -32.66 10.30 -4.82
CA SER A 288 -32.52 10.31 -3.36
C SER A 288 -31.76 11.54 -2.86
N ILE A 289 -30.75 11.98 -3.61
CA ILE A 289 -29.99 13.20 -3.33
C ILE A 289 -30.86 14.44 -3.54
N GLU A 290 -31.64 14.50 -4.63
CA GLU A 290 -32.57 15.60 -4.89
C GLU A 290 -33.59 15.74 -3.76
N LYS A 291 -34.16 14.62 -3.31
CA LYS A 291 -35.06 14.59 -2.14
C LYS A 291 -34.36 15.05 -0.85
N ALA A 292 -33.13 14.60 -0.60
CA ALA A 292 -32.36 15.03 0.58
C ALA A 292 -32.02 16.53 0.53
N LEU A 293 -31.77 17.09 -0.65
CA LEU A 293 -31.54 18.52 -0.84
C LEU A 293 -32.82 19.34 -0.60
N ASP A 294 -33.99 18.84 -1.02
CA ASP A 294 -35.28 19.48 -0.75
C ASP A 294 -35.68 19.44 0.74
N GLU A 295 -35.24 18.42 1.48
CA GLU A 295 -35.45 18.30 2.94
C GLU A 295 -34.51 19.22 3.76
N ILE A 296 -33.42 19.72 3.16
CA ILE A 296 -32.55 20.73 3.78
C ILE A 296 -33.19 22.11 3.60
N ASP A 297 -34.02 22.51 4.57
CA ASP A 297 -34.66 23.83 4.63
C ASP A 297 -33.60 24.94 4.75
N ALA A 298 -33.29 25.59 3.62
CA ALA A 298 -32.33 26.69 3.54
C ALA A 298 -32.65 27.84 4.53
N SER A 299 -33.92 28.01 4.91
CA SER A 299 -34.33 29.05 5.86
C SER A 299 -33.92 28.75 7.31
N ALA A 300 -33.81 27.46 7.67
CA ALA A 300 -33.35 27.05 9.00
C ALA A 300 -31.85 27.27 9.18
N VAL A 301 -31.08 27.09 8.09
CA VAL A 301 -29.63 27.31 8.07
C VAL A 301 -29.30 28.81 8.15
N GLU A 302 -29.97 29.66 7.37
CA GLU A 302 -29.77 31.12 7.44
C GLU A 302 -30.12 31.70 8.82
N LYS A 303 -31.19 31.22 9.44
CA LYS A 303 -31.58 31.64 10.80
C LYS A 303 -30.55 31.21 11.85
N GLY A 304 -29.99 30.00 11.73
CA GLY A 304 -28.94 29.51 12.62
C GLY A 304 -27.64 30.30 12.52
N ILE A 305 -27.27 30.73 11.30
CA ILE A 305 -26.08 31.57 11.08
C ILE A 305 -26.28 32.96 11.70
N ALA A 306 -27.43 33.60 11.51
CA ALA A 306 -27.73 34.90 12.10
C ALA A 306 -27.75 34.88 13.64
N ASP A 307 -28.27 33.81 14.25
CA ASP A 307 -28.27 33.63 15.70
C ASP A 307 -26.85 33.35 16.26
N ALA A 308 -25.99 32.66 15.50
CA ALA A 308 -24.60 32.42 15.85
C ALA A 308 -23.73 33.69 15.79
N GLU A 309 -23.89 34.52 14.76
CA GLU A 309 -23.18 35.80 14.62
C GLU A 309 -23.48 36.75 15.78
N LYS A 310 -24.77 36.88 16.14
CA LYS A 310 -25.20 37.69 17.28
C LYS A 310 -24.66 37.17 18.62
N THR A 311 -24.43 35.87 18.73
CA THR A 311 -23.86 35.25 19.95
C THR A 311 -22.36 35.48 20.03
N ALA A 312 -21.65 35.43 18.89
CA ALA A 312 -20.22 35.73 18.81
C ALA A 312 -19.92 37.20 19.15
N GLU A 313 -20.74 38.15 18.67
CA GLU A 313 -20.60 39.57 18.98
C GLU A 313 -20.72 39.86 20.49
N ASN A 314 -21.63 39.17 21.17
CA ASN A 314 -21.80 39.26 22.63
C ASN A 314 -20.63 38.63 23.40
N ALA A 315 -20.04 37.55 22.89
CA ALA A 315 -18.89 36.89 23.50
C ALA A 315 -17.61 37.75 23.37
N HIS A 316 -17.45 38.45 22.25
CA HIS A 316 -16.31 39.34 22.03
C HIS A 316 -16.32 40.51 23.03
N LYS A 317 -17.49 41.11 23.27
CA LYS A 317 -17.67 42.17 24.27
C LYS A 317 -17.35 41.71 25.69
N ALA A 318 -17.67 40.46 26.03
CA ALA A 318 -17.35 39.87 27.33
C ALA A 318 -15.85 39.54 27.50
N ALA A 319 -15.13 39.29 26.40
CA ALA A 319 -13.69 39.09 26.41
C ALA A 319 -12.94 40.42 26.67
N ASP A 320 -13.38 41.52 26.08
CA ASP A 320 -12.80 42.85 26.30
C ASP A 320 -12.97 43.30 27.77
N ASP A 321 -14.12 42.97 28.39
CA ASP A 321 -14.37 43.20 29.81
C ASP A 321 -13.45 42.32 30.71
N ALA A 322 -13.06 41.14 30.25
CA ALA A 322 -12.17 40.21 30.97
C ALA A 322 -10.68 40.61 30.89
N ASP A 323 -10.23 41.15 29.76
CA ASP A 323 -8.88 41.71 29.62
C ASP A 323 -8.70 42.91 30.55
N THR A 324 -9.72 43.75 30.68
CA THR A 324 -9.75 44.86 31.65
C THR A 324 -9.63 44.35 33.11
N ALA A 325 -10.19 43.19 33.42
CA ALA A 325 -10.07 42.56 34.74
C ALA A 325 -8.69 41.92 34.98
N ALA A 326 -8.07 41.38 33.93
CA ALA A 326 -6.72 40.81 33.97
C ALA A 326 -5.64 41.89 34.19
N GLU A 327 -5.79 43.06 33.56
CA GLU A 327 -4.89 44.20 33.79
C GLU A 327 -4.94 44.67 35.26
N ASN A 328 -6.12 44.69 35.88
CA ASN A 328 -6.26 45.01 37.30
C ASN A 328 -5.64 43.96 38.23
N ALA A 329 -5.60 42.69 37.83
CA ALA A 329 -4.96 41.61 38.58
C ALA A 329 -3.43 41.67 38.51
N VAL A 330 -2.86 42.13 37.39
CA VAL A 330 -1.41 42.36 37.24
C VAL A 330 -0.91 43.44 38.18
N THR A 331 -1.70 44.50 38.37
CA THR A 331 -1.40 45.60 39.32
C THR A 331 -1.35 45.10 40.77
N LEU A 332 -2.24 44.16 41.15
CA LEU A 332 -2.26 43.54 42.48
C LEU A 332 -1.09 42.58 42.72
N VAL A 333 -0.55 41.96 41.66
CA VAL A 333 0.64 41.08 41.73
C VAL A 333 1.93 41.89 41.91
N GLU A 334 2.03 43.07 41.31
CA GLU A 334 3.15 44.02 41.52
C GLU A 334 3.19 44.56 42.97
N GLU A 335 2.02 44.76 43.60
CA GLU A 335 1.92 45.14 45.02
C GLU A 335 2.31 43.98 45.96
N ALA A 336 1.97 42.74 45.61
CA ALA A 336 2.39 41.54 46.35
C ALA A 336 3.91 41.27 46.27
N LYS A 337 4.55 41.71 45.17
CA LYS A 337 6.00 41.55 44.94
C LYS A 337 6.87 42.43 45.85
N LYS A 338 6.29 43.47 46.46
CA LYS A 338 6.97 44.36 47.42
C LYS A 338 6.97 43.82 48.86
N ALA A 339 6.32 42.69 49.13
CA ALA A 339 6.26 42.08 50.45
C ALA A 339 6.90 40.68 50.48
N GLY A 340 8.12 40.59 51.00
CA GLY A 340 8.51 39.47 51.87
C GLY A 340 9.25 38.28 51.24
N GLU A 341 10.57 38.34 51.39
CA GLU A 341 11.53 37.24 51.58
C GLU A 341 10.93 35.83 51.82
N LYS A 342 10.95 34.98 50.77
CA LYS A 342 10.80 33.51 50.88
C LYS A 342 11.30 32.76 49.63
N THR A 343 12.37 33.25 49.00
CA THR A 343 12.85 32.78 47.69
C THR A 343 13.73 31.52 47.73
N ASP A 344 14.15 31.02 48.90
CA ASP A 344 15.13 29.93 48.96
C ASP A 344 14.49 28.51 48.88
N MET A 345 13.19 28.39 49.15
CA MET A 345 12.46 27.11 49.07
C MET A 345 11.88 26.83 47.68
N ALA A 346 11.46 27.89 46.97
CA ALA A 346 10.99 27.77 45.59
C ALA A 346 12.14 27.43 44.62
N ALA A 347 13.33 27.99 44.84
CA ALA A 347 14.52 27.67 44.05
C ALA A 347 14.99 26.22 44.24
N ARG A 348 14.95 25.68 45.46
CA ARG A 348 15.29 24.26 45.74
C ARG A 348 14.27 23.28 45.16
N ASN A 349 12.98 23.61 45.22
CA ASN A 349 11.93 22.80 44.61
C ASN A 349 12.00 22.84 43.07
N ALA A 350 12.34 23.99 42.49
CA ALA A 350 12.58 24.11 41.05
C ALA A 350 13.81 23.29 40.62
N HIS A 351 14.92 23.36 41.37
CA HIS A 351 16.13 22.58 41.05
C HIS A 351 15.92 21.07 41.23
N ALA A 352 15.20 20.63 42.27
CA ALA A 352 14.83 19.24 42.45
C ALA A 352 13.87 18.74 41.35
N ALA A 353 12.94 19.58 40.89
CA ALA A 353 12.07 19.26 39.75
C ALA A 353 12.85 19.15 38.43
N VAL A 354 13.82 20.04 38.19
CA VAL A 354 14.71 19.97 37.01
C VAL A 354 15.59 18.71 37.06
N THR A 355 16.17 18.39 38.22
CA THR A 355 17.01 17.18 38.38
C THR A 355 16.18 15.90 38.22
N ALA A 356 14.95 15.88 38.74
CA ALA A 356 14.03 14.77 38.54
C ALA A 356 13.62 14.64 37.07
N ALA A 357 13.36 15.76 36.38
CA ALA A 357 13.06 15.78 34.95
C ALA A 357 14.26 15.31 34.10
N GLU A 358 15.49 15.70 34.44
CA GLU A 358 16.71 15.24 33.78
C GLU A 358 16.96 13.75 33.97
N LYS A 359 16.71 13.22 35.18
CA LYS A 359 16.79 11.78 35.45
C LYS A 359 15.73 11.01 34.65
N VAL A 360 14.48 11.48 34.65
CA VAL A 360 13.40 10.88 33.86
C VAL A 360 13.72 10.96 32.36
N ALA A 361 14.31 12.07 31.88
CA ALA A 361 14.75 12.22 30.50
C ALA A 361 15.94 11.30 30.15
N GLY A 362 16.85 11.05 31.09
CA GLY A 362 17.94 10.09 30.95
C GLY A 362 17.44 8.65 30.88
N ASP A 363 16.54 8.27 31.79
CA ASP A 363 15.89 6.95 31.80
C ASP A 363 15.02 6.74 30.54
N LEU A 364 14.43 7.83 30.00
CA LEU A 364 13.72 7.82 28.72
C LEU A 364 14.66 7.70 27.52
N LYS A 365 15.86 8.29 27.55
CA LYS A 365 16.84 8.09 26.46
C LYS A 365 17.25 6.64 26.35
N ASP A 366 17.53 5.95 27.46
CA ASP A 366 17.86 4.52 27.43
C ASP A 366 16.66 3.62 27.09
N SER A 367 15.46 4.18 27.09
CA SER A 367 14.21 3.45 26.86
C SER A 367 13.83 3.25 25.40
N THR A 368 14.54 3.85 24.46
CA THR A 368 14.17 3.88 23.04
C THR A 368 15.34 3.53 22.13
N LEU A 369 15.06 3.19 20.87
CA LEU A 369 16.12 3.02 19.87
C LEU A 369 16.76 4.37 19.53
N ASN A 370 18.08 4.43 19.69
CA ASN A 370 18.89 5.64 19.48
C ASN A 370 19.93 5.50 18.37
N SER A 371 20.06 4.32 17.75
CA SER A 371 21.02 4.11 16.68
C SER A 371 20.57 3.00 15.75
N ILE A 372 20.75 3.23 14.45
CA ILE A 372 20.49 2.21 13.44
C ILE A 372 21.53 1.07 13.43
N ARG A 373 22.59 1.22 14.24
CA ARG A 373 23.61 0.18 14.46
C ARG A 373 23.20 -0.84 15.53
N ASP A 374 22.17 -0.56 16.32
CA ASP A 374 21.60 -1.48 17.31
C ASP A 374 20.75 -2.55 16.60
N HIS A 375 21.42 -3.46 15.89
CA HIS A 375 20.76 -4.49 15.06
C HIS A 375 19.85 -5.41 15.86
N GLU A 376 20.20 -5.70 17.11
CA GLU A 376 19.41 -6.51 18.03
C GLU A 376 18.16 -5.76 18.46
N GLY A 377 18.30 -4.51 18.90
CA GLY A 377 17.15 -3.67 19.23
C GLY A 377 16.20 -3.44 18.05
N ILE A 378 16.73 -3.31 16.82
CA ILE A 378 15.89 -3.24 15.60
C ILE A 378 15.17 -4.56 15.34
N ALA A 379 15.86 -5.71 15.51
CA ALA A 379 15.24 -7.03 15.34
C ALA A 379 14.07 -7.26 16.31
N GLU A 380 14.20 -6.72 17.53
CA GLU A 380 13.15 -6.75 18.55
C GLU A 380 12.04 -5.73 18.30
N ALA A 381 12.30 -4.65 17.57
CA ALA A 381 11.34 -3.56 17.40
C ALA A 381 10.57 -3.60 16.07
N VAL A 382 11.02 -4.38 15.08
CA VAL A 382 10.36 -4.52 13.76
C VAL A 382 9.71 -5.90 13.67
N GLY A 383 8.48 -5.94 13.16
CA GLY A 383 7.69 -7.16 13.03
C GLY A 383 7.28 -7.45 11.59
N LYS A 384 7.19 -8.73 11.23
CA LYS A 384 6.53 -9.17 9.98
C LYS A 384 5.05 -9.35 10.30
N VAL A 385 4.19 -8.56 9.68
CA VAL A 385 2.73 -8.70 9.82
C VAL A 385 2.28 -9.78 8.85
N VAL A 386 1.50 -10.73 9.34
CA VAL A 386 0.86 -11.78 8.55
C VAL A 386 -0.63 -11.75 8.85
N ILE A 387 -1.42 -11.54 7.79
CA ILE A 387 -2.88 -11.62 7.87
C ILE A 387 -3.30 -13.00 7.42
N GLY A 388 -4.21 -13.61 8.15
CA GLY A 388 -4.73 -14.91 7.78
C GLY A 388 -5.95 -15.32 8.57
N ALA A 389 -6.13 -16.63 8.68
CA ALA A 389 -7.22 -17.21 9.45
C ALA A 389 -6.82 -18.55 10.06
N THR A 390 -7.41 -18.86 11.20
CA THR A 390 -7.46 -20.20 11.78
C THR A 390 -8.75 -20.88 11.33
N ILE A 391 -8.63 -22.03 10.70
CA ILE A 391 -9.73 -22.89 10.26
C ILE A 391 -9.85 -24.03 11.28
N THR A 392 -11.02 -24.19 11.90
CA THR A 392 -11.30 -25.32 12.78
C THR A 392 -12.30 -26.25 12.09
N THR A 393 -11.89 -27.49 11.82
CA THR A 393 -12.75 -28.52 11.20
C THR A 393 -13.73 -29.11 12.21
N TYR A 394 -14.69 -29.90 11.75
CA TYR A 394 -15.75 -30.48 12.61
C TYR A 394 -15.24 -31.47 13.66
N ASP A 395 -14.08 -32.07 13.43
CA ASP A 395 -13.36 -32.95 14.36
C ASP A 395 -12.50 -32.16 15.37
N GLY A 396 -12.45 -30.82 15.23
CA GLY A 396 -11.70 -29.94 16.11
C GLY A 396 -10.24 -29.74 15.70
N GLU A 397 -9.78 -30.30 14.58
CA GLU A 397 -8.44 -29.99 14.08
C GLU A 397 -8.36 -28.52 13.63
N GLN A 398 -7.21 -27.89 13.91
CA GLN A 398 -6.97 -26.48 13.60
C GLN A 398 -5.85 -26.32 12.60
N PHE A 399 -6.08 -25.46 11.61
CA PHE A 399 -5.10 -25.10 10.60
C PHE A 399 -5.02 -23.59 10.44
N GLN A 400 -3.82 -23.06 10.28
CA GLN A 400 -3.58 -21.66 10.03
C GLN A 400 -3.19 -21.44 8.57
N ILE A 401 -3.80 -20.44 7.94
CA ILE A 401 -3.48 -20.02 6.57
C ILE A 401 -3.02 -18.57 6.55
N ALA A 402 -1.97 -18.27 5.79
CA ALA A 402 -1.51 -16.90 5.53
C ALA A 402 -2.09 -16.39 4.21
N VAL A 403 -2.73 -15.22 4.23
CA VAL A 403 -3.38 -14.60 3.06
C VAL A 403 -2.53 -13.45 2.51
N SER A 404 -2.07 -12.56 3.39
CA SER A 404 -1.20 -11.45 3.02
C SER A 404 -0.11 -11.24 4.06
N SER A 405 0.93 -10.50 3.69
CA SER A 405 1.98 -10.10 4.63
C SER A 405 2.55 -8.73 4.32
N GLY A 406 3.10 -8.10 5.35
CA GLY A 406 3.78 -6.82 5.31
C GLY A 406 4.73 -6.67 6.48
N SER A 407 5.08 -5.43 6.79
CA SER A 407 5.97 -5.07 7.89
C SER A 407 5.26 -4.17 8.89
N SER A 408 5.76 -4.13 10.13
CA SER A 408 5.35 -3.20 11.17
C SER A 408 6.53 -2.87 12.07
N PHE A 409 6.37 -1.86 12.92
CA PHE A 409 7.38 -1.52 13.91
C PHE A 409 6.73 -0.94 15.18
N THR A 410 7.36 -1.18 16.32
CA THR A 410 6.84 -0.79 17.63
C THR A 410 7.15 0.67 17.98
N ILE A 411 6.14 1.37 18.47
CA ILE A 411 6.19 2.79 18.83
C ILE A 411 5.95 3.05 20.32
N THR A 412 5.54 2.02 21.07
CA THR A 412 5.42 2.08 22.53
C THR A 412 5.94 0.80 23.17
N ARG A 413 6.30 0.89 24.46
CA ARG A 413 6.74 -0.28 25.22
C ARG A 413 5.64 -1.30 25.42
N ASP A 414 4.38 -0.88 25.40
CA ASP A 414 3.21 -1.72 25.68
C ASP A 414 2.69 -2.46 24.44
N GLY A 415 3.45 -2.41 23.34
CA GLY A 415 3.22 -3.24 22.17
C GLY A 415 2.37 -2.62 21.08
N HIS A 416 2.20 -1.30 21.06
CA HIS A 416 1.58 -0.63 19.93
C HIS A 416 2.57 -0.58 18.75
N MET A 417 2.14 -1.04 17.59
CA MET A 417 2.93 -1.09 16.37
C MET A 417 2.22 -0.36 15.24
N LEU A 418 2.98 0.34 14.39
CA LEU A 418 2.47 0.95 13.16
C LEU A 418 2.69 0.04 11.96
N THR A 419 1.76 0.08 11.01
CA THR A 419 1.85 -0.55 9.69
C THR A 419 1.03 0.25 8.67
N ASN A 420 0.99 -0.18 7.40
CA ASN A 420 0.08 0.41 6.41
C ASN A 420 -1.34 -0.16 6.54
N LYS A 421 -2.34 0.63 6.14
CA LYS A 421 -3.74 0.17 6.06
C LYS A 421 -3.90 -0.96 5.05
N HIS A 422 -3.25 -0.86 3.89
CA HIS A 422 -3.32 -1.91 2.86
C HIS A 422 -2.72 -3.25 3.32
N VAL A 423 -1.83 -3.25 4.32
CA VAL A 423 -1.29 -4.49 4.91
C VAL A 423 -2.38 -5.24 5.67
N VAL A 424 -3.27 -4.52 6.36
CA VAL A 424 -4.37 -5.08 7.17
C VAL A 424 -5.71 -5.12 6.43
N GLU A 425 -5.77 -4.70 5.17
CA GLU A 425 -7.03 -4.58 4.44
C GLU A 425 -7.72 -5.94 4.22
N GLU A 426 -6.94 -7.00 3.95
CA GLU A 426 -7.47 -8.36 3.82
C GLU A 426 -8.14 -8.86 5.11
N TYR A 427 -7.64 -8.43 6.28
CA TYR A 427 -8.28 -8.75 7.56
C TYR A 427 -9.67 -8.11 7.64
N LEU A 428 -9.78 -6.84 7.26
CA LEU A 428 -11.07 -6.13 7.24
C LEU A 428 -12.05 -6.74 6.22
N LYS A 429 -11.56 -7.20 5.05
CA LYS A 429 -12.37 -7.91 4.06
C LYS A 429 -12.92 -9.22 4.64
N LEU A 430 -12.06 -10.01 5.29
CA LEU A 430 -12.46 -11.26 5.96
C LEU A 430 -13.47 -11.01 7.09
N GLN A 431 -13.28 -9.96 7.90
CA GLN A 431 -14.25 -9.58 8.94
C GLN A 431 -15.63 -9.23 8.38
N ARG A 432 -15.68 -8.50 7.26
CA ARG A 432 -16.93 -8.05 6.63
C ARG A 432 -17.66 -9.15 5.86
N ALA A 433 -16.95 -10.18 5.40
CA ALA A 433 -17.49 -11.30 4.63
C ALA A 433 -18.33 -12.27 5.48
N ARG A 434 -19.33 -11.80 6.23
CA ARG A 434 -20.20 -12.62 7.08
C ARG A 434 -20.85 -13.76 6.30
N ASP A 435 -21.48 -13.44 5.16
CA ASP A 435 -22.12 -14.43 4.30
C ASP A 435 -21.11 -15.47 3.80
N GLY A 436 -19.87 -15.03 3.52
CA GLY A 436 -18.77 -15.90 3.12
C GLY A 436 -18.35 -16.88 4.21
N LYS A 437 -18.37 -16.47 5.49
CA LYS A 437 -18.08 -17.37 6.62
C LYS A 437 -19.18 -18.40 6.84
N ASP A 438 -20.44 -17.99 6.71
CA ASP A 438 -21.57 -18.92 6.82
C ASP A 438 -21.60 -19.92 5.66
N ASP A 439 -21.32 -19.46 4.44
CA ASP A 439 -21.14 -20.33 3.28
C ASP A 439 -19.96 -21.28 3.46
N PHE A 440 -18.83 -20.79 3.95
CA PHE A 440 -17.66 -21.61 4.25
C PHE A 440 -18.01 -22.70 5.28
N LYS A 441 -18.71 -22.34 6.36
CA LYS A 441 -19.17 -23.27 7.38
C LYS A 441 -20.13 -24.31 6.82
N ARG A 442 -21.10 -23.92 6.00
CA ARG A 442 -22.04 -24.84 5.35
C ARG A 442 -21.33 -25.80 4.39
N LYS A 443 -20.41 -25.28 3.59
CA LYS A 443 -19.75 -26.04 2.51
C LYS A 443 -18.71 -27.02 3.02
N TYR A 444 -17.91 -26.60 4.00
CA TYR A 444 -16.75 -27.37 4.48
C TYR A 444 -16.93 -27.96 5.87
N ASN A 445 -18.07 -27.69 6.53
CA ASN A 445 -18.31 -28.10 7.92
C ASN A 445 -17.14 -27.67 8.85
N ALA A 446 -16.64 -26.45 8.66
CA ALA A 446 -15.50 -25.90 9.37
C ALA A 446 -15.76 -24.42 9.72
N THR A 447 -15.23 -23.95 10.85
CA THR A 447 -15.27 -22.52 11.20
C THR A 447 -14.00 -21.82 10.72
N LEU A 448 -14.13 -20.53 10.42
CA LEU A 448 -13.01 -19.68 9.99
C LEU A 448 -12.95 -18.47 10.91
N GLU A 449 -11.81 -18.28 11.56
CA GLU A 449 -11.52 -17.17 12.45
C GLU A 449 -10.32 -16.39 11.92
N GLU A 450 -10.57 -15.18 11.44
CA GLU A 450 -9.56 -14.24 10.97
C GLU A 450 -8.60 -13.82 12.09
N GLN A 451 -7.31 -13.77 11.78
CA GLN A 451 -6.26 -13.44 12.74
C GLN A 451 -5.20 -12.56 12.12
N ILE A 452 -4.55 -11.77 12.98
CA ILE A 452 -3.34 -11.00 12.66
C ILE A 452 -2.23 -11.56 13.52
N TRP A 453 -1.17 -12.05 12.87
CA TRP A 453 0.04 -12.46 13.55
C TRP A 453 1.16 -11.48 13.24
N VAL A 454 2.01 -11.21 14.24
CA VAL A 454 3.23 -10.43 14.07
C VAL A 454 4.41 -11.27 14.52
N PHE A 455 5.35 -11.48 13.60
CA PHE A 455 6.59 -12.17 13.89
C PHE A 455 7.67 -11.17 14.29
N VAL A 456 8.10 -11.21 15.53
CA VAL A 456 9.18 -10.36 16.07
C VAL A 456 10.33 -11.27 16.46
N ASN A 457 11.53 -11.03 15.92
CA ASN A 457 12.68 -11.91 16.13
C ASN A 457 12.36 -13.41 15.90
N LYS A 458 11.63 -13.71 14.81
CA LYS A 458 11.10 -15.04 14.45
C LYS A 458 10.05 -15.64 15.39
N GLU A 459 9.70 -14.99 16.49
CA GLU A 459 8.65 -15.44 17.41
C GLU A 459 7.29 -14.93 16.95
N LYS A 460 6.31 -15.84 16.84
CA LYS A 460 4.92 -15.51 16.49
C LYS A 460 4.21 -14.89 17.68
N HIS A 461 3.51 -13.78 17.45
CA HIS A 461 2.60 -13.18 18.42
C HIS A 461 1.26 -12.86 17.79
N ASP A 462 0.18 -13.04 18.53
CA ASP A 462 -1.13 -12.53 18.13
C ASP A 462 -1.18 -11.00 18.28
N ALA A 463 -1.90 -10.36 17.36
CA ALA A 463 -2.08 -8.92 17.36
C ALA A 463 -3.55 -8.53 17.19
N GLU A 464 -3.92 -7.44 17.85
CA GLU A 464 -5.23 -6.80 17.72
C GLU A 464 -5.13 -5.56 16.82
N LEU A 465 -6.14 -5.33 15.98
CA LEU A 465 -6.25 -4.11 15.18
C LEU A 465 -6.92 -3.01 16.00
N ILE A 466 -6.14 -2.01 16.44
CA ILE A 466 -6.63 -0.93 17.33
C ILE A 466 -7.25 0.22 16.54
N HIS A 467 -6.61 0.59 15.44
CA HIS A 467 -7.03 1.73 14.63
C HIS A 467 -6.63 1.54 13.17
N VAL A 468 -7.49 1.99 12.26
CA VAL A 468 -7.20 2.10 10.84
C VAL A 468 -7.54 3.52 10.43
N SER A 469 -6.59 4.21 9.82
CA SER A 469 -6.83 5.58 9.38
C SER A 469 -7.84 5.59 8.21
N ASP A 470 -8.87 6.43 8.33
CA ASP A 470 -9.82 6.63 7.25
C ASP A 470 -9.23 7.49 6.13
N LYS A 471 -8.37 8.43 6.50
CA LYS A 471 -7.81 9.44 5.59
C LYS A 471 -6.56 8.96 4.87
N THR A 472 -5.78 8.08 5.49
CA THR A 472 -4.43 7.75 5.01
C THR A 472 -4.12 6.26 5.16
N ASP A 473 -3.03 5.82 4.53
CA ASP A 473 -2.66 4.41 4.48
C ASP A 473 -1.81 3.98 5.68
N TYR A 474 -2.31 4.15 6.91
CA TYR A 474 -1.72 3.54 8.12
C TYR A 474 -2.75 2.85 9.01
N ALA A 475 -2.26 1.93 9.82
CA ALA A 475 -3.00 1.26 10.88
C ALA A 475 -2.13 1.07 12.12
N ILE A 476 -2.76 0.97 13.28
CA ILE A 476 -2.13 0.67 14.57
C ILE A 476 -2.57 -0.72 15.01
N LEU A 477 -1.58 -1.57 15.28
CA LEU A 477 -1.74 -2.90 15.85
C LEU A 477 -1.33 -2.88 17.32
N ARG A 478 -1.86 -3.79 18.13
CA ARG A 478 -1.37 -4.08 19.48
C ARG A 478 -0.94 -5.52 19.58
N VAL A 479 0.33 -5.74 19.85
CA VAL A 479 0.90 -7.06 20.14
C VAL A 479 0.95 -7.25 21.66
N ASN A 480 0.54 -8.42 22.15
CA ASN A 480 0.60 -8.73 23.59
C ASN A 480 2.03 -9.08 24.04
N ARG A 481 2.95 -8.13 23.87
CA ARG A 481 4.37 -8.23 24.25
C ARG A 481 4.85 -6.85 24.68
N ARG A 482 5.72 -6.84 25.69
CA ARG A 482 6.45 -5.63 26.08
C ARG A 482 7.73 -5.49 25.28
N PHE A 483 7.97 -4.31 24.72
CA PHE A 483 9.18 -4.01 23.95
C PHE A 483 10.17 -3.23 24.81
N ALA A 484 11.45 -3.60 24.77
CA ALA A 484 12.49 -2.95 25.56
C ALA A 484 12.77 -1.53 25.05
N LYS A 485 12.91 -1.40 23.72
CA LYS A 485 13.32 -0.19 23.01
C LYS A 485 12.42 0.08 21.80
N PRO A 486 11.25 0.74 21.95
CA PRO A 486 10.48 1.21 20.80
C PRO A 486 11.21 2.27 19.99
N PHE A 487 10.74 2.47 18.75
CA PHE A 487 11.17 3.56 17.90
C PHE A 487 10.64 4.90 18.38
N ARG A 488 11.39 5.97 18.10
CA ARG A 488 10.95 7.36 18.26
C ARG A 488 10.39 7.88 16.94
N LEU A 489 9.40 8.76 16.97
CA LEU A 489 8.78 9.33 15.77
C LEU A 489 9.18 10.80 15.57
N LYS A 490 9.42 11.22 14.33
CA LYS A 490 9.72 12.62 14.00
C LYS A 490 8.44 13.46 13.89
N ALA A 491 8.36 14.56 14.63
CA ALA A 491 7.19 15.44 14.65
C ALA A 491 7.16 16.43 13.48
N VAL A 492 8.31 17.00 13.08
CA VAL A 492 8.38 18.05 12.05
C VAL A 492 9.33 17.66 10.91
N PRO A 493 8.97 17.90 9.63
CA PRO A 493 9.79 17.47 8.49
C PRO A 493 10.94 18.42 8.14
N GLU A 494 11.41 19.26 9.07
CA GLU A 494 12.40 20.30 8.74
C GLU A 494 13.76 19.71 8.37
N ARG A 495 14.30 20.17 7.22
CA ARG A 495 15.63 19.84 6.67
C ARG A 495 15.85 18.34 6.40
N LEU A 496 14.84 17.66 5.85
CA LEU A 496 14.97 16.27 5.44
C LEU A 496 15.64 16.05 4.08
N LEU A 497 15.79 17.09 3.25
CA LEU A 497 16.40 16.96 1.92
C LEU A 497 17.85 16.44 2.03
N ASP A 498 18.18 15.42 1.23
CA ASP A 498 19.48 14.72 1.23
C ASP A 498 19.85 14.01 2.54
N ALA A 499 18.94 13.91 3.50
CA ALA A 499 19.17 13.15 4.72
C ALA A 499 19.35 11.65 4.39
N GLU A 500 20.37 11.03 4.99
CA GLU A 500 20.57 9.59 4.89
C GLU A 500 19.50 8.85 5.67
N VAL A 501 18.86 7.90 4.99
CA VAL A 501 17.77 7.11 5.53
C VAL A 501 18.01 5.62 5.32
N ARG A 502 17.33 4.82 6.14
CA ARG A 502 17.23 3.37 5.97
C ARG A 502 15.76 2.99 5.87
N ALA A 503 15.41 2.17 4.88
CA ALA A 503 14.13 1.49 4.86
C ALA A 503 14.31 0.11 5.51
N VAL A 504 13.50 -0.19 6.53
CA VAL A 504 13.56 -1.46 7.27
C VAL A 504 12.25 -2.21 7.06
N GLY A 505 12.30 -3.52 6.82
CA GLY A 505 11.10 -4.35 6.68
C GLY A 505 11.40 -5.79 6.24
N PHE A 506 10.38 -6.53 5.86
CA PHE A 506 10.45 -7.95 5.49
C PHE A 506 10.12 -8.12 4.00
N PRO A 507 11.09 -7.94 3.09
CA PRO A 507 10.85 -8.03 1.67
C PRO A 507 10.44 -9.46 1.28
N GLY A 508 9.31 -9.58 0.61
CA GLY A 508 8.82 -10.80 -0.02
C GLY A 508 9.75 -11.32 -1.12
N ALA A 509 10.77 -10.58 -1.56
CA ALA A 509 11.81 -11.13 -2.44
C ALA A 509 12.57 -12.30 -1.78
N ALA A 510 12.65 -12.33 -0.44
CA ALA A 510 13.17 -13.45 0.34
C ALA A 510 12.32 -14.73 0.19
N THR A 511 11.12 -14.63 -0.40
CA THR A 511 10.26 -15.79 -0.69
C THR A 511 10.68 -16.56 -1.94
N THR A 512 11.57 -16.01 -2.76
CA THR A 512 12.03 -16.71 -3.96
C THR A 512 13.04 -17.78 -3.54
N PRO A 513 12.76 -19.08 -3.77
CA PRO A 513 13.68 -20.15 -3.41
C PRO A 513 15.00 -19.97 -4.16
N PHE A 514 16.13 -20.12 -3.47
CA PHE A 514 17.46 -20.02 -4.10
C PHE A 514 17.85 -21.29 -4.85
N THR A 515 17.21 -22.41 -4.54
CA THR A 515 17.48 -23.71 -5.14
C THR A 515 16.18 -24.40 -5.54
N ASP A 516 16.23 -25.22 -6.59
CA ASP A 516 15.06 -26.02 -7.03
C ASP A 516 14.52 -26.91 -5.91
N ARG A 517 15.41 -27.38 -5.02
CA ARG A 517 15.00 -28.17 -3.84
C ARG A 517 14.18 -27.35 -2.86
N GLU A 518 14.64 -26.13 -2.54
CA GLU A 518 13.89 -25.18 -1.70
C GLU A 518 12.56 -24.81 -2.35
N GLY A 519 12.55 -24.63 -3.68
CA GLY A 519 11.32 -24.32 -4.42
C GLY A 519 10.29 -25.43 -4.38
N ARG A 520 10.72 -26.69 -4.56
CA ARG A 520 9.83 -27.86 -4.41
C ARG A 520 9.27 -27.99 -3.00
N LEU A 521 10.09 -27.74 -1.97
CA LEU A 521 9.62 -27.76 -0.57
C LEU A 521 8.63 -26.63 -0.27
N TRP A 522 8.86 -25.46 -0.86
CA TRP A 522 8.00 -24.28 -0.68
C TRP A 522 6.65 -24.41 -1.40
N GLU A 523 6.61 -24.96 -2.62
CA GLU A 523 5.33 -25.29 -3.28
C GLU A 523 4.54 -26.33 -2.48
N PHE A 524 5.25 -27.29 -1.88
CA PHE A 524 4.64 -28.29 -1.03
C PHE A 524 4.11 -27.70 0.29
N SER A 525 4.80 -26.71 0.88
CA SER A 525 4.33 -26.05 2.09
C SER A 525 3.11 -25.15 1.79
N LYS A 526 3.11 -24.38 0.70
CA LYS A 526 1.99 -23.50 0.36
C LYS A 526 0.67 -24.20 0.13
N ASN A 527 0.72 -25.43 -0.37
CA ASN A 527 -0.48 -26.23 -0.65
C ASN A 527 -0.95 -27.05 0.55
N LYS A 528 -0.24 -27.00 1.68
CA LYS A 528 -0.64 -27.67 2.91
C LYS A 528 -1.29 -26.69 3.88
N CYS A 529 -2.34 -27.17 4.52
CA CYS A 529 -2.82 -26.60 5.77
C CYS A 529 -1.78 -26.91 6.86
N HIS A 530 -1.27 -25.90 7.55
CA HIS A 530 -0.31 -26.06 8.65
C HIS A 530 -1.02 -25.88 9.97
N SER A 531 -0.59 -26.61 11.01
CA SER A 531 -1.07 -26.35 12.38
C SER A 531 -0.58 -25.00 12.91
N ASP A 532 0.59 -24.54 12.45
CA ASP A 532 1.17 -23.24 12.81
C ASP A 532 1.58 -22.47 11.56
N VAL A 533 1.13 -21.23 11.41
CA VAL A 533 1.50 -20.35 10.30
C VAL A 533 3.00 -20.04 10.25
N ALA A 534 3.73 -20.20 11.36
CA ALA A 534 5.19 -20.10 11.40
C ALA A 534 5.87 -21.12 10.46
N GLU A 535 5.28 -22.29 10.27
CA GLU A 535 5.81 -23.37 9.42
C GLU A 535 5.72 -23.03 7.91
N VAL A 536 4.88 -22.04 7.56
CA VAL A 536 4.77 -21.54 6.18
C VAL A 536 6.04 -20.78 5.77
N PHE A 537 6.71 -20.14 6.74
CA PHE A 537 7.81 -19.23 6.47
C PHE A 537 9.16 -19.90 6.69
N ASN A 538 10.12 -19.60 5.81
CA ASN A 538 11.50 -19.98 6.07
C ASN A 538 12.17 -18.95 7.00
N ASP A 539 13.27 -19.37 7.64
CA ASP A 539 14.05 -18.52 8.56
C ASP A 539 14.49 -17.17 7.98
N ARG A 540 14.69 -17.08 6.66
CA ARG A 540 15.12 -15.86 5.97
C ARG A 540 13.96 -14.89 5.76
N GLU A 541 12.75 -15.39 5.54
CA GLU A 541 11.54 -14.58 5.42
C GLU A 541 11.13 -13.93 6.75
N LEU A 542 11.62 -14.47 7.87
CA LEU A 542 11.48 -13.94 9.22
C LEU A 542 12.68 -13.10 9.67
N GLN A 543 13.62 -12.78 8.76
CA GLN A 543 14.69 -11.82 9.00
C GLN A 543 14.36 -10.49 8.32
N TYR A 544 14.51 -9.39 9.05
CA TYR A 544 14.35 -8.06 8.46
C TYR A 544 15.51 -7.76 7.51
N VAL A 545 15.23 -6.94 6.51
CA VAL A 545 16.22 -6.36 5.60
C VAL A 545 16.21 -4.86 5.79
N MET A 546 17.41 -4.29 5.72
CA MET A 546 17.62 -2.85 5.80
C MET A 546 18.35 -2.35 4.56
N THR A 547 17.76 -1.40 3.85
CA THR A 547 18.34 -0.81 2.64
C THR A 547 18.74 0.64 2.87
N ALA A 548 19.84 1.06 2.26
CA ALA A 548 20.36 2.42 2.35
C ALA A 548 19.73 3.33 1.30
N GLY A 549 19.47 4.58 1.64
CA GLY A 549 19.16 5.61 0.67
C GLY A 549 19.26 7.01 1.25
N ARG A 550 18.73 7.96 0.47
CA ARG A 550 18.67 9.39 0.76
C ARG A 550 17.30 9.92 0.38
N ILE A 551 16.83 10.91 1.13
CA ILE A 551 15.60 11.62 0.81
C ILE A 551 15.86 12.55 -0.37
N SER A 552 15.09 12.33 -1.43
CA SER A 552 15.13 13.13 -2.65
C SER A 552 14.21 14.33 -2.57
N GLN A 553 13.04 14.19 -1.95
CA GLN A 553 12.07 15.27 -1.83
C GLN A 553 11.08 14.99 -0.70
N VAL A 554 10.50 16.05 -0.13
CA VAL A 554 9.27 15.96 0.66
C VAL A 554 8.20 16.71 -0.12
N THR A 555 7.13 16.04 -0.49
CA THR A 555 6.03 16.60 -1.28
C THR A 555 4.75 16.57 -0.47
N GLU A 556 3.82 17.48 -0.77
CA GLU A 556 2.47 17.45 -0.22
C GLU A 556 1.50 17.21 -1.37
N ASP A 557 0.65 16.20 -1.25
CA ASP A 557 -0.42 15.96 -2.18
C ASP A 557 -1.44 17.11 -2.06
N THR A 558 -1.70 17.78 -3.18
CA THR A 558 -2.57 18.97 -3.18
C THR A 558 -4.00 18.67 -2.82
N ALA A 559 -4.50 17.47 -3.14
CA ALA A 559 -5.88 17.05 -2.90
C ALA A 559 -6.05 16.50 -1.48
N THR A 560 -5.19 15.57 -1.06
CA THR A 560 -5.32 14.91 0.25
C THR A 560 -4.62 15.65 1.39
N LYS A 561 -3.76 16.63 1.06
CA LYS A 561 -2.85 17.32 2.00
C LYS A 561 -1.87 16.40 2.71
N VAL A 562 -1.74 15.16 2.23
CA VAL A 562 -0.82 14.18 2.80
C VAL A 562 0.60 14.51 2.37
N LYS A 563 1.50 14.59 3.35
CA LYS A 563 2.94 14.75 3.12
C LYS A 563 3.60 13.40 2.86
N TRP A 564 4.32 13.32 1.75
CA TRP A 564 5.05 12.16 1.28
C TRP A 564 6.56 12.45 1.30
N ILE A 565 7.34 11.44 1.67
CA ILE A 565 8.80 11.44 1.56
C ILE A 565 9.18 10.60 0.35
N LEU A 566 9.80 11.24 -0.63
CA LEU A 566 10.41 10.58 -1.78
C LEU A 566 11.86 10.22 -1.44
N HIS A 567 12.24 8.95 -1.58
CA HIS A 567 13.59 8.48 -1.30
C HIS A 567 14.04 7.38 -2.27
N ASN A 568 15.34 7.07 -2.27
CA ASN A 568 15.91 6.00 -3.10
C ASN A 568 16.37 4.76 -2.30
N ALA A 569 16.06 4.68 -1.00
CA ALA A 569 16.26 3.45 -0.23
C ALA A 569 15.38 2.32 -0.78
N GLY A 570 16.00 1.24 -1.27
CA GLY A 570 15.31 0.14 -1.95
C GLY A 570 14.19 -0.48 -1.13
N ILE A 571 12.97 -0.49 -1.65
CA ILE A 571 11.80 -1.15 -1.05
C ILE A 571 11.34 -2.25 -2.00
N ALA A 572 11.01 -3.42 -1.46
CA ALA A 572 10.37 -4.49 -2.21
C ALA A 572 8.96 -4.76 -1.65
N ARG A 573 8.16 -5.52 -2.41
CA ARG A 573 6.88 -6.04 -1.90
C ARG A 573 7.10 -6.71 -0.54
N GLY A 574 6.26 -6.45 0.45
CA GLY A 574 6.41 -6.96 1.83
C GLY A 574 7.15 -6.01 2.79
N SER A 575 7.97 -5.10 2.28
CA SER A 575 8.58 -4.02 3.09
C SER A 575 7.58 -2.92 3.45
N SER A 576 6.43 -2.84 2.76
CA SER A 576 5.34 -1.93 3.10
C SER A 576 4.91 -2.11 4.55
N GLY A 577 4.72 -1.01 5.25
CA GLY A 577 4.36 -0.95 6.66
C GLY A 577 5.57 -0.85 7.59
N GLY A 578 6.78 -1.08 7.06
CA GLY A 578 8.03 -0.93 7.81
C GLY A 578 8.46 0.53 7.92
N PRO A 579 9.38 0.87 8.83
CA PRO A 579 9.76 2.25 9.08
C PRO A 579 10.82 2.76 8.08
N LEU A 580 10.72 4.04 7.73
CA LEU A 580 11.80 4.83 7.13
C LEU A 580 12.51 5.61 8.24
N VAL A 581 13.77 5.32 8.50
CA VAL A 581 14.49 5.80 9.69
C VAL A 581 15.76 6.56 9.38
N LEU A 582 16.10 7.51 10.26
CA LEU A 582 17.39 8.20 10.28
C LEU A 582 18.49 7.34 10.94
N GLN A 583 19.73 7.84 10.91
CA GLN A 583 20.90 7.18 11.53
C GLN A 583 20.76 6.96 13.05
N ASP A 584 19.98 7.81 13.73
CA ASP A 584 19.69 7.72 15.16
C ASP A 584 18.44 6.87 15.48
N ALA A 585 17.98 6.07 14.50
CA ALA A 585 16.75 5.28 14.56
C ALA A 585 15.46 6.09 14.81
N THR A 586 15.45 7.41 14.59
CA THR A 586 14.20 8.17 14.55
C THR A 586 13.44 7.85 13.26
N VAL A 587 12.17 7.46 13.39
CA VAL A 587 11.28 7.15 12.26
C VAL A 587 10.70 8.44 11.69
N LEU A 588 10.87 8.62 10.38
CA LEU A 588 10.30 9.73 9.62
C LEU A 588 8.91 9.39 9.09
N GLY A 589 8.72 8.16 8.65
CA GLY A 589 7.50 7.74 7.97
C GLY A 589 7.37 6.23 7.85
N VAL A 590 6.27 5.79 7.27
CA VAL A 590 6.03 4.38 6.92
C VAL A 590 6.26 4.17 5.43
N ASN A 591 7.13 3.22 5.12
CA ASN A 591 7.42 2.78 3.76
C ASN A 591 6.13 2.30 3.11
N THR A 592 5.76 2.86 1.96
CA THR A 592 4.65 2.38 1.14
C THR A 592 5.15 1.94 -0.25
N LEU A 593 4.34 1.18 -0.97
CA LEU A 593 4.76 0.60 -2.25
C LEU A 593 4.83 1.66 -3.36
N ILE A 594 5.77 1.39 -4.28
CA ILE A 594 6.25 2.13 -5.44
C ILE A 594 5.14 2.80 -6.29
N ALA A 595 5.25 4.11 -6.50
CA ALA A 595 4.72 4.75 -7.69
C ALA A 595 5.59 4.29 -8.87
N ARG A 596 5.08 3.38 -9.71
CA ARG A 596 5.73 3.14 -11.01
C ARG A 596 5.37 4.32 -11.88
N ASP A 597 6.33 5.15 -12.21
CA ASP A 597 6.18 6.07 -13.34
C ASP A 597 5.84 5.22 -14.57
N GLU A 598 4.62 5.38 -15.08
CA GLU A 598 4.14 4.76 -16.33
C GLU A 598 5.07 5.08 -17.51
N ILE A 599 5.90 6.12 -17.38
CA ILE A 599 6.77 6.66 -18.42
C ILE A 599 8.04 5.81 -18.63
N GLY A 600 8.32 4.80 -17.79
CA GLY A 600 9.36 3.79 -18.09
C GLY A 600 10.81 4.33 -18.10
N VAL A 601 11.06 5.53 -17.56
CA VAL A 601 12.40 6.15 -17.52
C VAL A 601 13.02 6.11 -16.12
N GLY A 602 13.37 4.91 -15.68
CA GLY A 602 14.68 4.62 -15.08
C GLY A 602 15.15 5.40 -13.83
N ALA A 603 14.28 5.81 -12.91
CA ALA A 603 14.68 6.03 -11.52
C ALA A 603 13.61 5.45 -10.59
N GLU A 604 13.96 4.40 -9.83
CA GLU A 604 13.06 3.85 -8.82
C GLU A 604 13.08 4.78 -7.61
N PHE A 605 12.10 5.67 -7.55
CA PHE A 605 11.81 6.39 -6.32
C PHE A 605 10.75 5.66 -5.53
N TYR A 606 10.93 5.63 -4.23
CA TYR A 606 10.00 5.05 -3.29
C TYR A 606 9.40 6.13 -2.41
N HIS A 607 8.21 5.85 -1.91
CA HIS A 607 7.44 6.80 -1.12
C HIS A 607 7.30 6.26 0.31
N ALA A 608 7.37 7.17 1.28
CA ALA A 608 6.94 6.91 2.64
C ALA A 608 5.99 8.00 3.10
N ILE A 609 4.98 7.63 3.90
CA ILE A 609 4.03 8.61 4.46
C ILE A 609 4.68 9.24 5.69
N PHE A 610 4.80 10.56 5.73
CA PHE A 610 5.39 11.27 6.88
C PHE A 610 4.47 11.20 8.10
N PHE A 611 4.97 10.82 9.29
CA PHE A 611 4.11 10.62 10.46
C PHE A 611 3.77 11.87 11.26
N GLY A 612 4.62 12.90 11.21
CA GLY A 612 4.41 14.11 12.02
C GLY A 612 3.05 14.77 11.80
N GLN A 613 2.47 14.61 10.61
CA GLN A 613 1.14 15.12 10.28
C GLN A 613 -0.03 14.37 10.95
N PHE A 614 0.19 13.18 11.52
CA PHE A 614 -0.85 12.36 12.18
C PHE A 614 -0.65 12.24 13.69
N ARG A 615 0.19 13.09 14.28
CA ARG A 615 0.52 13.03 15.70
C ARG A 615 -0.72 12.96 16.60
N GLY A 616 -1.71 13.83 16.36
CA GLY A 616 -2.92 13.87 17.19
C GLY A 616 -3.73 12.57 17.15
N ASP A 617 -3.76 11.89 16.01
CA ASP A 617 -4.48 10.62 15.87
C ASP A 617 -3.69 9.43 16.44
N ILE A 618 -2.36 9.40 16.22
CA ILE A 618 -1.47 8.39 16.81
C ILE A 618 -1.47 8.49 18.33
N ASP A 619 -1.34 9.70 18.90
CA ASP A 619 -1.30 9.90 20.36
C ASP A 619 -2.61 9.46 21.04
N LYS A 620 -3.75 9.58 20.33
CA LYS A 620 -5.06 9.13 20.81
C LYS A 620 -5.14 7.60 20.93
N HIS A 621 -4.54 6.88 20.00
CA HIS A 621 -4.67 5.42 19.88
C HIS A 621 -3.46 4.63 20.41
N ALA A 622 -2.32 5.27 20.60
CA ALA A 622 -1.10 4.69 21.15
C ALA A 622 -0.48 5.63 22.20
N PRO A 623 -1.02 5.70 23.42
CA PRO A 623 -0.45 6.53 24.47
C PRO A 623 0.97 6.07 24.82
N GLY A 624 1.88 7.02 25.03
CA GLY A 624 3.28 6.73 25.38
C GLY A 624 4.24 6.70 24.20
N VAL A 625 3.81 7.13 23.01
CA VAL A 625 4.71 7.36 21.86
C VAL A 625 5.70 8.48 22.18
N VAL A 626 6.96 8.26 21.81
CA VAL A 626 8.03 9.24 21.98
C VAL A 626 8.25 10.00 20.69
N TRP A 627 7.94 11.30 20.70
CA TRP A 627 8.16 12.21 19.57
C TRP A 627 9.45 12.99 19.71
N VAL A 628 10.21 13.08 18.61
CA VAL A 628 11.39 13.94 18.47
C VAL A 628 10.99 15.19 17.68
N PRO A 629 11.33 16.40 18.16
CA PRO A 629 11.08 17.65 17.43
C PRO A 629 11.62 17.63 16.02
#